data_AF-A0A847IXU1-F1
#
_entry.id   AF-A0A847IXU1-F1
#
_cell.length_a   1.000
_cell.length_b   1.000
_cell.length_c   1.000
_cell.angle_alpha   90.00
_cell.angle_beta   90.00
_cell.angle_gamma   90.00
#
_symmetry.space_group_name_H-M   'P 1'
#
loop_
_entity.id
_entity.type
_entity.pdbx_description
1 polymer ?
#
loop_
_entity_poly.entity_id
_entity_poly.type
_entity_poly.pdbx_seq_one_letter_code
_entity_poly.pdbx_strand_id
1 'polypeptide(L)'
;MRTKISLALLSLLCLTVIAKAQFEDYFHDRTLRFDYFHAGNADMEYYYFDELLDEPFWGGSKVNLIDTLRYGQYFFEVTDLLSDQIIYSRGYCTLFGEWQTTDEAKQTYKSFTETVVLPFPKNNVRVDFYSRNRKGIFEKKFEYIVDVNDYFIKKERRMEYPVYDVHLSGLPEHKVDLVLLPEGYSSSEMELFMNDCKTFADHLFSFEPYTSNKDKFNIRAVLAASPESGCDIPAEDIWVKTLLDVGFYTFNSERYCMTTNNKAVRDMAANTPYDQIYILANHKKYGGGAIYNYYSLSVNSNRAAAKIFIHEFGHGFAGLGDEYYDSEVAYSDFYPLDVEPWESNLTTLVDFDKKWKNLLDPETPIPTPNNDEFSNVLGVFEGGGYAAKGIYRPAVDCLMHTFKGNTFCQACSNAIKQMIDFYSE
;
A
#
# COMPACT_ATOMS: atom_id res chain seq x y z
N MET A 1 26.34 46.27 11.02
CA MET A 1 26.01 44.88 10.67
C MET A 1 24.51 44.79 10.43
N ARG A 2 24.06 44.84 9.17
CA ARG A 2 22.65 44.61 8.82
C ARG A 2 22.54 43.22 8.23
N THR A 3 21.81 42.38 8.94
CA THR A 3 21.50 40.98 8.66
C THR A 3 20.84 40.88 7.29
N LYS A 4 21.58 40.36 6.29
CA LYS A 4 20.98 39.86 5.05
C LYS A 4 20.37 38.49 5.36
N ILE A 5 19.16 38.49 5.91
CA ILE A 5 18.33 37.30 5.96
C ILE A 5 17.93 37.02 4.50
N SER A 6 18.38 35.88 3.98
CA SER A 6 18.23 35.49 2.58
C SER A 6 16.74 35.39 2.20
N LEU A 7 16.34 36.00 1.08
CA LEU A 7 14.97 35.93 0.54
C LEU A 7 14.47 34.47 0.39
N ALA A 8 15.41 33.52 0.19
CA ALA A 8 15.13 32.09 0.10
C ALA A 8 14.61 31.47 1.41
N LEU A 9 15.03 32.01 2.57
CA LEU A 9 14.51 31.57 3.87
C LEU A 9 13.07 32.06 4.11
N LEU A 10 12.72 33.24 3.56
CA LEU A 10 11.37 33.80 3.69
C LEU A 10 10.35 33.06 2.81
N SER A 11 10.76 32.64 1.60
CA SER A 11 9.90 31.84 0.70
C SER A 11 9.65 30.42 1.21
N LEU A 12 10.64 29.76 1.83
CA LEU A 12 10.45 28.45 2.47
C LEU A 12 9.53 28.55 3.71
N LEU A 13 9.63 29.64 4.47
CA LEU A 13 8.73 29.89 5.60
C LEU A 13 7.28 30.13 5.13
N CYS A 14 7.06 30.82 4.01
CA CYS A 14 5.71 31.03 3.49
C CYS A 14 5.07 29.74 2.94
N LEU A 15 5.82 28.87 2.26
CA LEU A 15 5.31 27.60 1.73
C LEU A 15 4.90 26.62 2.85
N THR A 16 5.73 26.51 3.90
CA THR A 16 5.43 25.67 5.07
C THR A 16 4.22 26.16 5.88
N VAL A 17 4.02 27.49 5.97
CA VAL A 17 2.85 28.09 6.64
C VAL A 17 1.55 27.84 5.85
N ILE A 18 1.58 27.88 4.51
CA ILE A 18 0.38 27.64 3.68
C ILE A 18 -0.05 26.16 3.73
N ALA A 19 0.89 25.21 3.70
CA ALA A 19 0.58 23.78 3.80
C ALA A 19 0.07 23.39 5.20
N LYS A 20 0.69 23.90 6.28
CA LYS A 20 0.18 23.70 7.65
C LYS A 20 -1.18 24.35 7.88
N ALA A 21 -1.47 25.48 7.22
CA ALA A 21 -2.79 26.09 7.26
C ALA A 21 -3.86 25.16 6.68
N GLN A 22 -3.58 24.46 5.57
CA GLN A 22 -4.58 23.64 4.89
C GLN A 22 -5.10 22.45 5.72
N PHE A 23 -4.24 21.70 6.44
CA PHE A 23 -4.72 20.59 7.29
C PHE A 23 -5.59 21.12 8.43
N GLU A 24 -5.09 22.12 9.17
CA GLU A 24 -5.78 22.70 10.31
C GLU A 24 -7.02 23.51 9.91
N ASP A 25 -7.19 23.89 8.64
CA ASP A 25 -8.42 24.54 8.18
C ASP A 25 -9.58 23.53 8.09
N TYR A 26 -9.28 22.27 7.71
CA TYR A 26 -10.31 21.27 7.38
C TYR A 26 -10.40 20.10 8.37
N PHE A 27 -9.33 19.80 9.12
CA PHE A 27 -9.22 18.54 9.85
C PHE A 27 -8.78 18.69 11.31
N HIS A 28 -9.19 17.74 12.13
CA HIS A 28 -8.63 17.45 13.44
C HIS A 28 -7.50 16.42 13.33
N ASP A 29 -6.51 16.48 14.22
CA ASP A 29 -5.39 15.54 14.27
C ASP A 29 -5.77 14.18 14.90
N ARG A 30 -6.70 13.50 14.23
CA ARG A 30 -7.25 12.18 14.55
C ARG A 30 -7.88 11.61 13.28
N THR A 31 -8.27 10.35 13.28
CA THR A 31 -8.70 9.65 12.07
C THR A 31 -10.22 9.45 12.05
N LEU A 32 -10.86 9.78 10.94
CA LEU A 32 -12.16 9.21 10.60
C LEU A 32 -11.90 7.95 9.78
N ARG A 33 -12.30 6.81 10.31
CA ARG A 33 -12.26 5.52 9.62
C ARG A 33 -13.63 5.22 9.03
N PHE A 34 -13.64 4.78 7.78
CA PHE A 34 -14.83 4.42 7.02
C PHE A 34 -14.74 2.95 6.61
N ASP A 35 -15.56 2.12 7.25
CA ASP A 35 -15.67 0.70 6.94
C ASP A 35 -16.84 0.48 5.97
N TYR A 36 -16.62 -0.39 4.99
CA TYR A 36 -17.62 -0.73 3.98
C TYR A 36 -17.48 -2.18 3.53
N PHE A 37 -18.52 -2.69 2.90
CA PHE A 37 -18.48 -3.94 2.16
C PHE A 37 -18.30 -3.65 0.67
N HIS A 38 -17.30 -4.28 0.06
CA HIS A 38 -17.14 -4.37 -1.38
C HIS A 38 -17.62 -5.74 -1.84
N ALA A 39 -18.71 -5.78 -2.60
CA ALA A 39 -19.38 -7.01 -2.96
C ALA A 39 -19.69 -7.09 -4.44
N GLY A 40 -19.78 -8.31 -4.96
CA GLY A 40 -20.02 -8.51 -6.38
C GLY A 40 -19.51 -9.84 -6.88
N ASN A 41 -19.14 -9.86 -8.15
CA ASN A 41 -18.63 -11.00 -8.89
C ASN A 41 -17.62 -10.50 -9.95
N ALA A 42 -17.27 -11.31 -10.94
CA ALA A 42 -16.30 -10.93 -11.98
C ALA A 42 -16.70 -9.70 -12.82
N ASP A 43 -18.00 -9.41 -12.96
CA ASP A 43 -18.53 -8.38 -13.85
C ASP A 43 -19.14 -7.17 -13.14
N MET A 44 -19.48 -7.33 -11.86
CA MET A 44 -20.21 -6.34 -11.06
C MET A 44 -19.52 -6.09 -9.74
N GLU A 45 -19.62 -4.85 -9.30
CA GLU A 45 -19.17 -4.40 -7.99
C GLU A 45 -20.19 -3.45 -7.36
N TYR A 46 -20.30 -3.53 -6.05
CA TYR A 46 -21.23 -2.77 -5.22
C TYR A 46 -20.53 -2.40 -3.92
N TYR A 47 -20.77 -1.18 -3.46
CA TYR A 47 -20.28 -0.65 -2.19
C TYR A 47 -21.44 -0.48 -1.24
N TYR A 48 -21.26 -0.96 -0.01
CA TYR A 48 -22.24 -0.79 1.06
C TYR A 48 -21.54 -0.24 2.30
N PHE A 49 -22.01 0.91 2.78
CA PHE A 49 -21.58 1.46 4.06
C PHE A 49 -21.80 0.45 5.19
N ASP A 50 -20.79 0.29 6.06
CA ASP A 50 -20.89 -0.49 7.29
C ASP A 50 -20.94 0.45 8.51
N GLU A 51 -19.86 1.20 8.75
CA GLU A 51 -19.76 2.05 9.94
C GLU A 51 -18.67 3.14 9.84
N LEU A 52 -18.72 4.08 10.78
CA LEU A 52 -17.71 5.11 11.00
C LEU A 52 -17.08 4.98 12.39
N LEU A 53 -15.78 5.20 12.47
CA LEU A 53 -15.04 5.26 13.74
C LEU A 53 -14.19 6.54 13.84
N ASP A 54 -14.09 7.08 15.06
CA ASP A 54 -13.20 8.18 15.46
C ASP A 54 -11.99 7.56 16.17
N GLU A 55 -10.89 7.39 15.44
CA GLU A 55 -9.66 6.78 15.92
C GLU A 55 -8.67 7.86 16.42
N PRO A 56 -7.94 7.61 17.52
CA PRO A 56 -7.23 8.66 18.26
C PRO A 56 -5.98 9.21 17.57
N PHE A 57 -5.47 8.53 16.54
CA PHE A 57 -4.20 8.88 15.90
C PHE A 57 -4.40 9.07 14.40
N TRP A 58 -3.92 10.19 13.88
CA TRP A 58 -3.72 10.38 12.44
C TRP A 58 -2.28 10.02 12.07
N GLY A 59 -2.13 9.06 11.16
CA GLY A 59 -0.81 8.62 10.67
C GLY A 59 -0.35 9.26 9.38
N GLY A 60 -1.27 9.87 8.61
CA GLY A 60 -0.98 10.36 7.27
C GLY A 60 -0.25 11.69 7.18
N SER A 61 0.25 12.00 5.99
CA SER A 61 0.80 13.32 5.67
C SER A 61 -0.21 14.43 6.00
N LYS A 62 0.26 15.47 6.70
CA LYS A 62 -0.49 16.72 6.91
C LYS A 62 -0.22 17.76 5.81
N VAL A 63 0.60 17.41 4.82
CA VAL A 63 1.02 18.30 3.73
C VAL A 63 0.35 17.86 2.42
N ASN A 64 0.57 16.61 2.01
CA ASN A 64 0.06 16.07 0.76
C ASN A 64 -1.34 15.47 0.95
N LEU A 65 -2.34 16.34 1.16
CA LEU A 65 -3.72 15.91 1.42
C LEU A 65 -4.41 15.39 0.15
N ILE A 66 -4.02 15.89 -1.02
CA ILE A 66 -4.56 15.47 -2.32
C ILE A 66 -3.57 14.54 -3.01
N ASP A 67 -4.02 13.32 -3.32
CA ASP A 67 -3.23 12.38 -4.11
C ASP A 67 -3.15 12.83 -5.57
N THR A 68 -1.92 13.11 -6.01
CA THR A 68 -1.58 13.52 -7.38
C THR A 68 -1.02 12.39 -8.23
N LEU A 69 -0.64 11.27 -7.62
CA LEU A 69 -0.13 10.07 -8.30
C LEU A 69 -1.26 9.32 -8.99
N ARG A 70 -2.46 9.33 -8.37
CA ARG A 70 -3.65 8.64 -8.87
C ARG A 70 -3.38 7.18 -9.19
N TYR A 71 -2.61 6.50 -8.33
CA TYR A 71 -2.34 5.06 -8.42
C TYR A 71 -3.53 4.24 -7.94
N GLY A 72 -3.51 2.94 -8.22
CA GLY A 72 -4.51 1.98 -7.78
C GLY A 72 -5.68 1.78 -8.75
N GLN A 73 -6.37 0.65 -8.52
CA GLN A 73 -7.63 0.29 -9.15
C GLN A 73 -8.79 1.12 -8.61
N TYR A 74 -8.71 1.54 -7.34
CA TYR A 74 -9.73 2.31 -6.66
C TYR A 74 -9.18 3.65 -6.19
N PHE A 75 -10.09 4.61 -5.99
CA PHE A 75 -9.76 5.94 -5.53
C PHE A 75 -10.91 6.48 -4.71
N PHE A 76 -10.61 7.27 -3.68
CA PHE A 76 -11.65 8.02 -2.99
C PHE A 76 -11.28 9.49 -2.84
N GLU A 77 -12.30 10.34 -2.84
CA GLU A 77 -12.20 11.78 -2.67
C GLU A 77 -13.11 12.23 -1.53
N VAL A 78 -12.65 13.21 -0.76
CA VAL A 78 -13.38 13.81 0.36
C VAL A 78 -13.64 15.26 0.01
N THR A 79 -14.91 15.62 -0.14
CA THR A 79 -15.36 16.98 -0.45
C THR A 79 -15.94 17.62 0.80
N ASP A 80 -15.42 18.78 1.20
CA ASP A 80 -15.98 19.62 2.26
C ASP A 80 -17.30 20.24 1.78
N LEU A 81 -18.40 19.97 2.49
CA LEU A 81 -19.73 20.43 2.05
C LEU A 81 -19.98 21.92 2.31
N LEU A 82 -19.13 22.58 3.11
CA LEU A 82 -19.26 24.01 3.36
C LEU A 82 -18.64 24.84 2.22
N SER A 83 -17.48 24.42 1.72
CA SER A 83 -16.71 25.11 0.69
C SER A 83 -16.86 24.51 -0.72
N ASP A 84 -17.41 23.30 -0.82
CA ASP A 84 -17.50 22.50 -2.06
C ASP A 84 -16.13 22.20 -2.69
N GLN A 85 -15.09 22.05 -1.84
CA GLN A 85 -13.73 21.73 -2.26
C GLN A 85 -13.35 20.28 -1.91
N ILE A 86 -12.58 19.63 -2.78
CA ILE A 86 -11.90 18.38 -2.44
C ILE A 86 -10.76 18.73 -1.47
N ILE A 87 -10.82 18.15 -0.28
CA ILE A 87 -9.90 18.43 0.83
C ILE A 87 -9.00 17.25 1.18
N TYR A 88 -9.33 16.04 0.70
CA TYR A 88 -8.47 14.86 0.83
C TYR A 88 -8.77 13.83 -0.27
N SER A 89 -7.76 13.08 -0.71
CA SER A 89 -7.96 11.96 -1.64
C SER A 89 -6.83 10.94 -1.58
N ARG A 90 -7.12 9.66 -1.86
CA ARG A 90 -6.11 8.59 -1.98
C ARG A 90 -6.53 7.52 -2.98
N GLY A 91 -5.54 7.01 -3.72
CA GLY A 91 -5.64 5.78 -4.49
C GLY A 91 -5.29 4.53 -3.68
N TYR A 92 -5.91 3.41 -4.02
CA TYR A 92 -5.71 2.13 -3.34
C TYR A 92 -6.14 0.95 -4.23
N CYS A 93 -5.77 -0.25 -3.81
CA CYS A 93 -6.24 -1.53 -4.37
C CYS A 93 -6.87 -2.35 -3.24
N THR A 94 -7.56 -3.44 -3.59
CA THR A 94 -8.22 -4.29 -2.60
C THR A 94 -8.15 -5.77 -2.95
N LEU A 95 -8.33 -6.62 -1.95
CA LEU A 95 -8.39 -8.07 -2.13
C LEU A 95 -9.64 -8.48 -2.94
N PHE A 96 -10.74 -7.73 -2.87
CA PHE A 96 -11.88 -7.93 -3.77
C PHE A 96 -11.48 -7.71 -5.24
N GLY A 97 -10.73 -6.64 -5.55
CA GLY A 97 -10.28 -6.35 -6.92
C GLY A 97 -9.47 -7.48 -7.54
N GLU A 98 -8.59 -8.11 -6.77
CA GLU A 98 -7.88 -9.32 -7.21
C GLU A 98 -8.82 -10.52 -7.35
N TRP A 99 -9.69 -10.75 -6.36
CA TRP A 99 -10.65 -11.85 -6.39
C TRP A 99 -11.51 -11.83 -7.65
N GLN A 100 -11.93 -10.66 -8.14
CA GLN A 100 -12.73 -10.51 -9.35
C GLN A 100 -12.07 -11.11 -10.60
N THR A 101 -10.75 -11.25 -10.60
CA THR A 101 -10.00 -11.84 -11.72
C THR A 101 -10.00 -13.38 -11.73
N THR A 102 -10.49 -14.01 -10.66
CA THR A 102 -10.49 -15.46 -10.47
C THR A 102 -11.64 -16.17 -11.18
N ASP A 103 -11.50 -17.47 -11.43
CA ASP A 103 -12.60 -18.30 -11.95
C ASP A 103 -13.76 -18.46 -10.95
N GLU A 104 -13.51 -18.34 -9.65
CA GLU A 104 -14.56 -18.36 -8.62
C GLU A 104 -15.51 -17.18 -8.81
N ALA A 105 -14.99 -15.98 -9.08
CA ALA A 105 -15.78 -14.77 -9.25
C ALA A 105 -16.70 -14.83 -10.48
N LYS A 106 -16.43 -15.68 -11.48
CA LYS A 106 -17.32 -15.89 -12.63
C LYS A 106 -18.58 -16.67 -12.25
N GLN A 107 -18.57 -17.38 -11.13
CA GLN A 107 -19.62 -18.33 -10.74
C GLN A 107 -20.32 -17.95 -9.43
N THR A 108 -19.69 -17.09 -8.62
CA THR A 108 -20.11 -16.82 -7.25
C THR A 108 -20.12 -15.33 -6.95
N TYR A 109 -21.02 -14.91 -6.06
CA TYR A 109 -21.02 -13.58 -5.46
C TYR A 109 -20.36 -13.64 -4.07
N LYS A 110 -19.44 -12.72 -3.80
CA LYS A 110 -18.83 -12.56 -2.47
C LYS A 110 -18.89 -11.11 -2.03
N SER A 111 -18.69 -10.91 -0.74
CA SER A 111 -18.48 -9.62 -0.10
C SER A 111 -17.21 -9.66 0.72
N PHE A 112 -16.42 -8.60 0.63
CA PHE A 112 -15.22 -8.37 1.42
C PHE A 112 -15.48 -7.16 2.29
N THR A 113 -14.94 -7.19 3.50
CA THR A 113 -14.96 -5.99 4.33
C THR A 113 -13.69 -5.22 4.05
N GLU A 114 -13.82 -3.92 3.88
CA GLU A 114 -12.75 -3.03 3.46
C GLU A 114 -12.85 -1.70 4.19
N THR A 115 -11.75 -0.96 4.22
CA THR A 115 -11.63 0.25 5.03
C THR A 115 -10.77 1.28 4.32
N VAL A 116 -11.26 2.52 4.29
CA VAL A 116 -10.44 3.70 4.02
C VAL A 116 -10.36 4.58 5.28
N VAL A 117 -9.26 5.31 5.40
CA VAL A 117 -9.03 6.25 6.50
C VAL A 117 -8.71 7.63 5.94
N LEU A 118 -9.20 8.65 6.63
CA LEU A 118 -8.97 10.06 6.32
C LEU A 118 -8.77 10.83 7.63
N PRO A 119 -8.12 12.00 7.62
CA PRO A 119 -8.10 12.84 8.80
C PRO A 119 -9.53 13.27 9.15
N PHE A 120 -9.83 13.39 10.44
CA PHE A 120 -11.19 13.62 10.90
C PHE A 120 -11.65 15.04 10.55
N PRO A 121 -12.70 15.23 9.73
CA PRO A 121 -13.05 16.55 9.22
C PRO A 121 -13.75 17.44 10.27
N LYS A 122 -13.59 18.76 10.12
CA LYS A 122 -14.22 19.79 10.99
C LYS A 122 -15.66 20.10 10.58
N ASN A 123 -15.99 19.96 9.30
CA ASN A 123 -17.34 20.14 8.76
C ASN A 123 -17.83 18.82 8.16
N ASN A 124 -19.13 18.76 7.84
CA ASN A 124 -19.68 17.62 7.10
C ASN A 124 -19.01 17.49 5.74
N VAL A 125 -18.75 16.25 5.34
CA VAL A 125 -18.05 15.91 4.08
C VAL A 125 -18.86 14.92 3.27
N ARG A 126 -18.66 14.92 1.95
CA ARG A 126 -19.04 13.81 1.08
C ARG A 126 -17.80 12.99 0.74
N VAL A 127 -17.87 11.68 0.94
CA VAL A 127 -16.85 10.72 0.55
C VAL A 127 -17.31 10.02 -0.73
N ASP A 128 -16.60 10.25 -1.81
CA ASP A 128 -16.88 9.71 -3.14
C ASP A 128 -15.90 8.58 -3.46
N PHE A 129 -16.41 7.40 -3.81
CA PHE A 129 -15.63 6.22 -4.16
C PHE A 129 -15.68 5.97 -5.66
N TYR A 130 -14.53 5.64 -6.22
CA TYR A 130 -14.31 5.43 -7.64
C TYR A 130 -13.62 4.11 -7.91
N SER A 131 -13.96 3.50 -9.03
CA SER A 131 -13.29 2.31 -9.57
C SER A 131 -12.78 2.63 -10.97
N ARG A 132 -11.56 2.17 -11.26
CA ARG A 132 -10.91 2.35 -12.54
C ARG A 132 -11.41 1.29 -13.51
N ASN A 133 -12.07 1.73 -14.57
CA ASN A 133 -12.52 0.82 -15.62
C ASN A 133 -11.35 0.31 -16.47
N ARG A 134 -11.62 -0.66 -17.35
CA ARG A 134 -10.61 -1.24 -18.26
C ARG A 134 -9.97 -0.23 -19.23
N LYS A 135 -10.49 1.00 -19.35
CA LYS A 135 -9.89 2.09 -20.15
C LYS A 135 -8.97 3.00 -19.32
N GLY A 136 -8.72 2.65 -18.06
CA GLY A 136 -7.90 3.44 -17.15
C GLY A 136 -8.62 4.64 -16.55
N ILE A 137 -9.93 4.78 -16.74
CA ILE A 137 -10.73 5.94 -16.30
C ILE A 137 -11.43 5.61 -14.98
N PHE A 138 -11.34 6.51 -14.01
CA PHE A 138 -12.09 6.41 -12.76
C PHE A 138 -13.57 6.76 -12.96
N GLU A 139 -14.44 5.86 -12.55
CA GLU A 139 -15.89 6.03 -12.55
C GLU A 139 -16.41 6.03 -11.12
N LYS A 140 -17.21 7.03 -10.76
CA LYS A 140 -17.83 7.11 -9.45
C LYS A 140 -18.80 5.94 -9.26
N LYS A 141 -18.63 5.16 -8.19
CA LYS A 141 -19.45 3.99 -7.88
C LYS A 141 -20.35 4.20 -6.66
N PHE A 142 -19.91 5.00 -5.71
CA PHE A 142 -20.61 5.19 -4.45
C PHE A 142 -20.30 6.56 -3.85
N GLU A 143 -21.25 7.10 -3.08
CA GLU A 143 -21.05 8.32 -2.30
C GLU A 143 -21.71 8.17 -0.93
N TYR A 144 -21.12 8.82 0.06
CA TYR A 144 -21.67 8.88 1.42
C TYR A 144 -21.45 10.25 2.03
N ILE A 145 -22.48 10.83 2.65
CA ILE A 145 -22.37 12.08 3.40
C ILE A 145 -22.09 11.74 4.86
N VAL A 146 -20.93 12.16 5.35
CA VAL A 146 -20.59 12.08 6.77
C VAL A 146 -21.08 13.33 7.48
N ASP A 147 -22.01 13.17 8.41
CA ASP A 147 -22.29 14.17 9.44
C ASP A 147 -21.29 13.99 10.57
N VAL A 148 -20.37 14.95 10.74
CA VAL A 148 -19.26 14.83 11.73
C VAL A 148 -19.75 14.86 13.18
N ASN A 149 -21.01 15.26 13.40
CA ASN A 149 -21.65 15.25 14.71
C ASN A 149 -22.57 14.04 14.92
N ASP A 150 -22.62 13.09 13.98
CA ASP A 150 -23.42 11.88 14.13
C ASP A 150 -22.94 11.09 15.36
N TYR A 151 -23.89 10.85 16.28
CA TYR A 151 -23.63 10.12 17.51
C TYR A 151 -23.38 8.61 17.28
N PHE A 152 -23.59 8.10 16.06
CA PHE A 152 -23.22 6.75 15.65
C PHE A 152 -21.76 6.62 15.17
N ILE A 153 -20.99 7.72 15.07
CA ILE A 153 -19.53 7.62 14.88
C ILE A 153 -18.93 7.02 16.16
N LYS A 154 -18.47 5.77 16.06
CA LYS A 154 -18.02 4.99 17.21
C LYS A 154 -16.65 5.47 17.68
N LYS A 155 -16.49 5.63 18.99
CA LYS A 155 -15.22 5.98 19.66
C LYS A 155 -14.61 4.79 20.41
N GLU A 156 -15.39 3.71 20.54
CA GLU A 156 -14.95 2.50 21.22
C GLU A 156 -13.90 1.78 20.36
N ARG A 157 -12.74 1.54 20.96
CA ARG A 157 -11.65 0.80 20.33
C ARG A 157 -11.84 -0.68 20.62
N ARG A 158 -11.89 -1.50 19.56
CA ARG A 158 -12.14 -2.96 19.67
C ARG A 158 -10.92 -3.76 20.10
N MET A 159 -9.75 -3.31 19.65
CA MET A 159 -8.47 -3.99 19.85
C MET A 159 -7.48 -2.99 20.43
N GLU A 160 -7.28 -3.04 21.74
CA GLU A 160 -6.35 -2.17 22.45
C GLU A 160 -5.17 -2.98 22.98
N TYR A 161 -3.97 -2.65 22.49
CA TYR A 161 -2.75 -3.38 22.79
C TYR A 161 -1.58 -2.41 23.02
N PRO A 162 -0.56 -2.82 23.79
CA PRO A 162 0.68 -2.06 23.90
C PRO A 162 1.37 -1.90 22.55
N VAL A 163 2.09 -0.80 22.38
CA VAL A 163 2.89 -0.52 21.18
C VAL A 163 4.37 -0.55 21.54
N TYR A 164 5.17 -1.14 20.65
CA TYR A 164 6.62 -1.21 20.73
C TYR A 164 7.25 -0.37 19.61
N ASP A 165 8.08 0.60 19.98
CA ASP A 165 8.83 1.40 19.02
C ASP A 165 10.04 0.60 18.49
N VAL A 166 10.00 0.26 17.19
CA VAL A 166 11.05 -0.52 16.53
C VAL A 166 12.14 0.40 15.99
N HIS A 167 11.73 1.48 15.32
CA HIS A 167 12.61 2.52 14.78
C HIS A 167 11.83 3.84 14.72
N LEU A 168 12.32 4.90 15.38
CA LEU A 168 11.70 6.22 15.30
C LEU A 168 12.72 7.24 14.79
N SER A 169 12.31 8.09 13.86
CA SER A 169 13.15 9.14 13.29
C SER A 169 12.51 10.53 13.32
N GLY A 170 11.25 10.66 13.72
CA GLY A 170 10.61 11.96 13.91
C GLY A 170 9.12 11.89 14.24
N LEU A 171 8.45 13.04 14.14
CA LEU A 171 7.00 13.13 14.28
C LEU A 171 6.29 12.47 13.10
N PRO A 172 5.16 11.78 13.31
CA PRO A 172 4.43 11.11 12.23
C PRO A 172 4.04 12.02 11.05
N GLU A 173 3.78 13.30 11.31
CA GLU A 173 3.42 14.26 10.26
C GLU A 173 4.50 14.53 9.20
N HIS A 174 5.73 14.00 9.39
CA HIS A 174 6.90 14.20 8.53
C HIS A 174 7.65 12.89 8.24
N LYS A 175 6.99 11.75 8.42
CA LYS A 175 7.57 10.41 8.25
C LYS A 175 6.60 9.50 7.53
N VAL A 176 7.14 8.43 6.97
CA VAL A 176 6.38 7.24 6.60
C VAL A 176 6.21 6.43 7.88
N ASP A 177 4.99 6.33 8.39
CA ASP A 177 4.68 5.57 9.60
C ASP A 177 4.20 4.16 9.22
N LEU A 178 5.07 3.18 9.47
CA LEU A 178 4.79 1.76 9.24
C LEU A 178 4.40 1.09 10.56
N VAL A 179 3.22 0.46 10.60
CA VAL A 179 2.80 -0.39 11.72
C VAL A 179 2.97 -1.86 11.38
N LEU A 180 3.69 -2.59 12.24
CA LEU A 180 3.88 -4.03 12.19
C LEU A 180 2.84 -4.72 13.07
N LEU A 181 2.08 -5.64 12.49
CA LEU A 181 1.07 -6.41 13.19
C LEU A 181 1.51 -7.88 13.32
N PRO A 182 1.39 -8.48 14.51
CA PRO A 182 1.67 -9.89 14.72
C PRO A 182 0.50 -10.73 14.23
N GLU A 183 0.81 -11.76 13.46
CA GLU A 183 -0.12 -12.84 13.15
C GLU A 183 0.46 -14.18 13.60
N GLY A 184 -0.36 -14.97 14.29
CA GLY A 184 0.07 -16.29 14.75
C GLY A 184 1.17 -16.32 15.81
N TYR A 185 1.44 -15.20 16.49
CA TYR A 185 2.35 -15.17 17.64
C TYR A 185 1.56 -15.28 18.94
N SER A 186 1.77 -16.35 19.70
CA SER A 186 1.15 -16.52 21.02
C SER A 186 1.75 -15.59 22.07
N SER A 187 1.14 -15.54 23.26
CA SER A 187 1.64 -14.73 24.38
C SER A 187 3.07 -15.08 24.79
N SER A 188 3.47 -16.34 24.68
CA SER A 188 4.84 -16.81 24.92
C SER A 188 5.83 -16.45 23.80
N GLU A 189 5.35 -15.98 22.65
CA GLU A 189 6.15 -15.67 21.46
C GLU A 189 6.27 -14.16 21.19
N MET A 190 5.77 -13.29 22.07
CA MET A 190 5.88 -11.83 21.90
C MET A 190 7.33 -11.34 21.86
N GLU A 191 8.25 -11.99 22.59
CA GLU A 191 9.68 -11.69 22.48
C GLU A 191 10.25 -12.05 21.11
N LEU A 192 9.79 -13.17 20.53
CA LEU A 192 10.12 -13.56 19.16
C LEU A 192 9.59 -12.53 18.16
N PHE A 193 8.33 -12.11 18.30
CA PHE A 193 7.74 -11.07 17.44
C PHE A 193 8.52 -9.76 17.49
N MET A 194 8.92 -9.28 18.68
CA MET A 194 9.74 -8.08 18.80
C MET A 194 11.11 -8.22 18.12
N ASN A 195 11.71 -9.42 18.16
CA ASN A 195 12.95 -9.69 17.45
C ASN A 195 12.75 -9.75 15.93
N ASP A 196 11.66 -10.35 15.47
CA ASP A 196 11.30 -10.39 14.05
C ASP A 196 11.02 -8.97 13.52
N CYS A 197 10.40 -8.09 14.32
CA CYS A 197 10.22 -6.67 13.99
C CYS A 197 11.55 -5.92 13.82
N LYS A 198 12.53 -6.15 14.70
CA LYS A 198 13.87 -5.56 14.55
C LYS A 198 14.55 -6.07 13.28
N THR A 199 14.46 -7.37 13.04
CA THR A 199 15.03 -8.00 11.85
C THR A 199 14.38 -7.47 10.57
N PHE A 200 13.06 -7.27 10.58
CA PHE A 200 12.32 -6.61 9.51
C PHE A 200 12.89 -5.21 9.24
N ALA A 201 13.02 -4.36 10.26
CA ALA A 201 13.53 -3.00 10.11
C ALA A 201 14.98 -2.98 9.59
N ASP A 202 15.86 -3.82 10.15
CA ASP A 202 17.24 -3.94 9.71
C ASP A 202 17.35 -4.39 8.26
N HIS A 203 16.50 -5.34 7.85
CA HIS A 203 16.45 -5.78 6.46
C HIS A 203 15.88 -4.70 5.55
N LEU A 204 14.79 -4.01 5.90
CA LEU A 204 14.20 -2.94 5.09
C LEU A 204 15.27 -1.90 4.76
N PHE A 205 15.98 -1.43 5.78
CA PHE A 205 17.04 -0.43 5.64
C PHE A 205 18.37 -0.97 5.10
N SER A 206 18.43 -2.24 4.68
CA SER A 206 19.57 -2.80 3.95
C SER A 206 19.39 -2.78 2.42
N PHE A 207 18.19 -2.41 1.94
CA PHE A 207 17.88 -2.25 0.51
C PHE A 207 17.73 -0.77 0.16
N GLU A 208 18.35 -0.34 -0.93
CA GLU A 208 18.05 0.97 -1.52
C GLU A 208 16.69 0.95 -2.23
N PRO A 209 15.92 2.06 -2.22
CA PRO A 209 16.27 3.38 -1.69
C PRO A 209 16.00 3.56 -0.18
N TYR A 210 15.53 2.54 0.53
CA TYR A 210 15.17 2.66 1.95
C TYR A 210 16.38 2.93 2.84
N THR A 211 17.55 2.35 2.52
CA THR A 211 18.81 2.63 3.21
C THR A 211 19.11 4.12 3.25
N SER A 212 19.11 4.79 2.09
CA SER A 212 19.40 6.22 1.99
C SER A 212 18.30 7.13 2.57
N ASN A 213 17.13 6.59 2.89
CA ASN A 213 15.98 7.35 3.40
C ASN A 213 15.53 6.86 4.80
N LYS A 214 16.39 6.14 5.54
CA LYS A 214 16.05 5.57 6.85
C LYS A 214 15.51 6.60 7.86
N ASP A 215 15.98 7.84 7.78
CA ASP A 215 15.56 8.97 8.61
C ASP A 215 14.18 9.54 8.24
N LYS A 216 13.53 8.99 7.21
CA LYS A 216 12.15 9.32 6.81
C LYS A 216 11.10 8.33 7.31
N PHE A 217 11.49 7.29 8.04
CA PHE A 217 10.57 6.24 8.49
C PHE A 217 10.41 6.22 10.01
N ASN A 218 9.18 6.00 10.46
CA ASN A 218 8.87 5.45 11.76
C ASN A 218 8.35 4.02 11.59
N ILE A 219 8.79 3.10 12.44
CA ILE A 219 8.32 1.71 12.48
C ILE A 219 7.91 1.40 13.92
N ARG A 220 6.65 1.02 14.10
CA ARG A 220 6.08 0.61 15.37
C ARG A 220 5.46 -0.77 15.23
N ALA A 221 5.39 -1.52 16.32
CA ALA A 221 4.78 -2.83 16.35
C ALA A 221 3.68 -2.87 17.41
N VAL A 222 2.54 -3.50 17.10
CA VAL A 222 1.46 -3.71 18.05
C VAL A 222 1.66 -5.05 18.75
N LEU A 223 1.76 -5.06 20.08
CA LEU A 223 2.02 -6.29 20.85
C LEU A 223 0.70 -7.03 21.13
N ALA A 224 0.11 -7.61 20.09
CA ALA A 224 -1.15 -8.34 20.13
C ALA A 224 -0.92 -9.86 20.04
N ALA A 225 -1.17 -10.59 21.12
CA ALA A 225 -0.95 -12.04 21.15
C ALA A 225 -2.16 -12.82 20.63
N SER A 226 -1.92 -13.70 19.65
CA SER A 226 -2.89 -14.67 19.17
C SER A 226 -3.15 -15.80 20.19
N PRO A 227 -4.37 -16.36 20.25
CA PRO A 227 -4.66 -17.53 21.07
C PRO A 227 -3.81 -18.75 20.71
N GLU A 228 -3.56 -18.97 19.42
CA GLU A 228 -2.75 -20.07 18.90
C GLU A 228 -1.58 -19.56 18.04
N SER A 229 -0.56 -20.41 17.90
CA SER A 229 0.63 -20.13 17.10
C SER A 229 0.46 -20.68 15.68
N GLY A 230 0.93 -19.94 14.67
CA GLY A 230 0.85 -20.32 13.25
C GLY A 230 -0.25 -19.60 12.46
N CYS A 231 -0.55 -20.13 11.28
CA CYS A 231 -1.60 -19.64 10.37
C CYS A 231 -2.34 -20.82 9.75
N ASP A 232 -3.51 -20.56 9.16
CA ASP A 232 -4.30 -21.60 8.49
C ASP A 232 -3.60 -22.13 7.23
N ILE A 233 -3.64 -23.46 7.05
CA ILE A 233 -3.20 -24.13 5.81
C ILE A 233 -4.31 -25.11 5.38
N PRO A 234 -5.34 -24.62 4.65
CA PRO A 234 -6.52 -25.42 4.35
C PRO A 234 -6.23 -26.74 3.62
N ALA A 235 -5.28 -26.75 2.67
CA ALA A 235 -4.92 -27.97 1.92
C ALA A 235 -4.22 -29.05 2.78
N GLU A 236 -3.74 -28.68 3.97
CA GLU A 236 -3.12 -29.59 4.95
C GLU A 236 -4.07 -29.86 6.14
N ASP A 237 -5.32 -29.39 6.08
CA ASP A 237 -6.33 -29.45 7.15
C ASP A 237 -5.86 -28.82 8.47
N ILE A 238 -5.03 -27.77 8.37
CA ILE A 238 -4.55 -26.99 9.52
C ILE A 238 -5.42 -25.74 9.64
N TRP A 239 -6.10 -25.64 10.78
CA TRP A 239 -6.94 -24.51 11.16
C TRP A 239 -6.58 -24.08 12.58
N VAL A 240 -6.14 -22.83 12.76
CA VAL A 240 -5.67 -22.27 14.02
C VAL A 240 -6.39 -20.96 14.31
N LYS A 241 -6.69 -20.72 15.58
CA LYS A 241 -7.36 -19.50 16.01
C LYS A 241 -6.35 -18.38 16.25
N THR A 242 -6.30 -17.42 15.34
CA THR A 242 -5.47 -16.21 15.45
C THR A 242 -6.33 -14.94 15.56
N LEU A 243 -5.69 -13.78 15.71
CA LEU A 243 -6.40 -12.49 15.81
C LEU A 243 -6.81 -11.92 14.45
N LEU A 244 -6.03 -12.19 13.40
CA LEU A 244 -6.24 -11.61 12.07
C LEU A 244 -6.77 -12.62 11.06
N ASP A 245 -6.93 -13.90 11.41
CA ASP A 245 -7.45 -14.95 10.53
C ASP A 245 -6.69 -15.04 9.18
N VAL A 246 -5.35 -15.01 9.24
CA VAL A 246 -4.52 -15.16 8.03
C VAL A 246 -4.42 -16.64 7.66
N GLY A 247 -4.56 -16.92 6.37
CA GLY A 247 -4.41 -18.27 5.83
C GLY A 247 -3.70 -18.31 4.48
N PHE A 248 -3.01 -19.42 4.24
CA PHE A 248 -2.49 -19.79 2.93
C PHE A 248 -3.64 -20.20 1.99
N TYR A 249 -3.34 -20.40 0.70
CA TYR A 249 -4.32 -20.80 -0.32
C TYR A 249 -5.39 -19.73 -0.61
N THR A 250 -5.07 -18.44 -0.40
CA THR A 250 -5.93 -17.36 -0.89
C THR A 250 -6.10 -17.51 -2.41
N PHE A 251 -7.35 -17.50 -2.87
CA PHE A 251 -7.74 -17.77 -4.26
C PHE A 251 -7.20 -19.08 -4.84
N ASN A 252 -7.03 -20.10 -3.99
CA ASN A 252 -6.49 -21.40 -4.36
C ASN A 252 -5.04 -21.37 -4.87
N SER A 253 -4.28 -20.32 -4.52
CA SER A 253 -2.84 -20.22 -4.75
C SER A 253 -2.07 -20.59 -3.49
N GLU A 254 -1.33 -21.71 -3.52
CA GLU A 254 -0.70 -22.32 -2.33
C GLU A 254 0.05 -21.32 -1.44
N ARG A 255 0.82 -20.42 -2.06
CA ARG A 255 1.71 -19.50 -1.36
C ARG A 255 1.08 -18.14 -1.09
N TYR A 256 -0.10 -17.89 -1.65
CA TYR A 256 -0.80 -16.63 -1.43
C TYR A 256 -1.45 -16.66 -0.04
N CYS A 257 -0.91 -15.81 0.84
CA CYS A 257 -1.18 -15.83 2.27
C CYS A 257 -1.74 -14.48 2.68
N MET A 258 -3.05 -14.41 2.93
CA MET A 258 -3.78 -13.16 3.14
C MET A 258 -4.87 -13.36 4.20
N THR A 259 -5.49 -12.26 4.63
CA THR A 259 -6.70 -12.28 5.45
C THR A 259 -7.81 -11.49 4.78
N THR A 260 -9.05 -11.98 4.92
CA THR A 260 -10.25 -11.22 4.52
C THR A 260 -10.83 -10.40 5.67
N ASN A 261 -10.28 -10.53 6.88
CA ASN A 261 -10.70 -9.82 8.09
C ASN A 261 -10.06 -8.43 8.19
N ASN A 262 -10.34 -7.57 7.20
CA ASN A 262 -9.77 -6.22 7.11
C ASN A 262 -10.06 -5.37 8.35
N LYS A 263 -11.24 -5.54 8.96
CA LYS A 263 -11.61 -4.77 10.15
C LYS A 263 -10.72 -5.10 11.33
N ALA A 264 -10.40 -6.37 11.57
CA ALA A 264 -9.45 -6.75 12.62
C ALA A 264 -8.05 -6.16 12.36
N VAL A 265 -7.59 -6.18 11.10
CA VAL A 265 -6.32 -5.56 10.69
C VAL A 265 -6.31 -4.07 11.05
N ARG A 266 -7.38 -3.34 10.71
CA ARG A 266 -7.51 -1.90 10.98
C ARG A 266 -7.69 -1.60 12.47
N ASP A 267 -8.50 -2.38 13.18
CA ASP A 267 -8.71 -2.25 14.62
C ASP A 267 -7.37 -2.39 15.37
N MET A 268 -6.53 -3.35 14.95
CA MET A 268 -5.21 -3.54 15.52
C MET A 268 -4.24 -2.42 15.12
N ALA A 269 -4.22 -2.00 13.86
CA ALA A 269 -3.38 -0.90 13.37
C ALA A 269 -3.65 0.44 14.09
N ALA A 270 -4.91 0.71 14.46
CA ALA A 270 -5.34 1.93 15.14
C ALA A 270 -4.75 2.15 16.55
N ASN A 271 -3.86 1.28 17.02
CA ASN A 271 -3.08 1.46 18.25
C ASN A 271 -1.97 2.51 18.13
N THR A 272 -1.64 2.95 16.93
CA THR A 272 -0.57 3.91 16.69
C THR A 272 -0.78 4.68 15.39
N PRO A 273 -0.15 5.84 15.16
CA PRO A 273 -0.15 6.49 13.85
C PRO A 273 0.42 5.55 12.78
N TYR A 274 -0.25 5.41 11.64
CA TYR A 274 0.21 4.62 10.51
C TYR A 274 -0.21 5.20 9.15
N ASP A 275 0.69 5.12 8.18
CA ASP A 275 0.44 5.23 6.74
C ASP A 275 0.25 3.84 6.12
N GLN A 276 1.09 2.90 6.55
CA GLN A 276 1.24 1.58 5.96
C GLN A 276 1.12 0.51 7.04
N ILE A 277 0.46 -0.59 6.68
CA ILE A 277 0.27 -1.74 7.56
C ILE A 277 1.06 -2.93 6.99
N TYR A 278 1.88 -3.55 7.82
CA TYR A 278 2.60 -4.77 7.49
C TYR A 278 2.30 -5.87 8.50
N ILE A 279 1.80 -7.01 8.06
CA ILE A 279 1.51 -8.17 8.91
C ILE A 279 2.69 -9.15 8.83
N LEU A 280 3.25 -9.50 9.98
CA LEU A 280 4.24 -10.57 10.09
C LEU A 280 3.54 -11.84 10.53
N ALA A 281 3.56 -12.88 9.69
CA ALA A 281 2.98 -14.18 10.02
C ALA A 281 4.04 -15.12 10.63
N ASN A 282 3.77 -15.67 11.81
CA ASN A 282 4.64 -16.64 12.49
C ASN A 282 4.55 -18.01 11.83
N HIS A 283 5.24 -18.18 10.70
CA HIS A 283 5.21 -19.45 9.97
C HIS A 283 6.50 -19.71 9.19
N LYS A 284 6.83 -20.99 8.94
CA LYS A 284 8.05 -21.39 8.20
C LYS A 284 7.82 -21.62 6.70
N LYS A 285 6.60 -21.97 6.30
CA LYS A 285 6.22 -22.13 4.88
C LYS A 285 6.29 -20.78 4.19
N TYR A 286 6.94 -20.72 3.04
CA TYR A 286 7.00 -19.52 2.22
C TYR A 286 5.59 -19.08 1.80
N GLY A 287 5.24 -17.83 2.09
CA GLY A 287 4.03 -17.19 1.61
C GLY A 287 3.97 -15.72 2.01
N GLY A 288 3.10 -15.00 1.33
CA GLY A 288 2.93 -13.57 1.48
C GLY A 288 1.94 -13.03 0.48
N GLY A 289 1.83 -11.71 0.46
CA GLY A 289 1.00 -10.96 -0.46
C GLY A 289 0.94 -9.51 -0.03
N ALA A 290 0.80 -8.61 -1.00
CA ALA A 290 0.63 -7.20 -0.72
C ALA A 290 -0.21 -6.53 -1.78
N ILE A 291 -1.03 -5.58 -1.31
CA ILE A 291 -1.96 -4.83 -2.13
C ILE A 291 -1.76 -3.35 -1.83
N TYR A 292 -1.61 -2.55 -2.88
CA TYR A 292 -1.33 -1.11 -2.78
C TYR A 292 -2.30 -0.38 -1.83
N ASN A 293 -1.78 0.30 -0.81
CA ASN A 293 -2.53 1.04 0.22
C ASN A 293 -3.63 0.23 0.95
N TYR A 294 -3.45 -1.08 1.06
CA TYR A 294 -4.34 -1.98 1.80
C TYR A 294 -3.64 -2.52 3.05
N TYR A 295 -2.86 -3.59 2.90
CA TYR A 295 -1.82 -4.03 3.81
C TYR A 295 -0.81 -4.87 3.02
N SER A 296 0.39 -5.02 3.57
CA SER A 296 1.38 -6.00 3.11
C SER A 296 1.51 -7.13 4.12
N LEU A 297 1.86 -8.33 3.66
CA LEU A 297 2.00 -9.49 4.51
C LEU A 297 3.11 -10.39 3.99
N SER A 298 3.95 -10.88 4.91
CA SER A 298 4.81 -12.01 4.63
C SER A 298 5.01 -12.85 5.88
N VAL A 299 5.38 -14.10 5.68
CA VAL A 299 5.94 -14.90 6.78
C VAL A 299 7.21 -14.26 7.34
N ASN A 300 7.50 -14.58 8.60
CA ASN A 300 8.47 -13.85 9.41
C ASN A 300 9.86 -13.63 8.77
N SER A 301 10.46 -12.50 9.14
CA SER A 301 11.51 -11.80 8.40
C SER A 301 12.92 -12.39 8.57
N ASN A 302 13.10 -13.69 8.37
CA ASN A 302 14.46 -14.24 8.25
C ASN A 302 15.16 -13.78 6.95
N ARG A 303 16.47 -13.98 6.84
CA ARG A 303 17.26 -13.49 5.68
C ARG A 303 16.77 -14.00 4.32
N ALA A 304 16.19 -15.20 4.25
CA ALA A 304 15.57 -15.69 3.02
C ALA A 304 14.27 -14.94 2.71
N ALA A 305 13.47 -14.63 3.75
CA ALA A 305 12.26 -13.80 3.66
C ALA A 305 12.54 -12.32 3.36
N ALA A 306 13.77 -11.83 3.52
CA ALA A 306 14.10 -10.41 3.31
C ALA A 306 13.76 -9.89 1.90
N LYS A 307 14.10 -10.68 0.87
CA LYS A 307 13.81 -10.31 -0.53
C LYS A 307 12.33 -10.42 -0.87
N ILE A 308 11.60 -11.26 -0.14
CA ILE A 308 10.17 -11.45 -0.34
C ILE A 308 9.46 -10.25 0.26
N PHE A 309 9.68 -9.95 1.54
CA PHE A 309 8.95 -8.86 2.18
C PHE A 309 9.25 -7.51 1.51
N ILE A 310 10.48 -7.30 1.01
CA ILE A 310 10.80 -6.05 0.31
C ILE A 310 10.08 -5.95 -1.05
N HIS A 311 9.87 -7.08 -1.72
CA HIS A 311 9.08 -7.17 -2.95
C HIS A 311 7.60 -6.90 -2.66
N GLU A 312 7.03 -7.56 -1.65
CA GLU A 312 5.66 -7.32 -1.19
C GLU A 312 5.46 -5.84 -0.80
N PHE A 313 6.40 -5.27 -0.05
CA PHE A 313 6.36 -3.86 0.30
C PHE A 313 6.44 -2.96 -0.95
N GLY A 314 7.13 -3.36 -2.02
CA GLY A 314 7.10 -2.67 -3.31
C GLY A 314 5.69 -2.53 -3.89
N HIS A 315 4.88 -3.59 -3.83
CA HIS A 315 3.46 -3.54 -4.21
C HIS A 315 2.65 -2.69 -3.25
N GLY A 316 2.71 -3.01 -1.95
CA GLY A 316 1.85 -2.41 -0.92
C GLY A 316 2.09 -0.92 -0.71
N PHE A 317 3.35 -0.50 -0.72
CA PHE A 317 3.74 0.89 -0.47
C PHE A 317 3.80 1.73 -1.74
N ALA A 318 4.52 1.26 -2.77
CA ALA A 318 4.81 2.08 -3.95
C ALA A 318 3.93 1.77 -5.17
N GLY A 319 3.04 0.77 -5.08
CA GLY A 319 2.16 0.40 -6.19
C GLY A 319 2.92 -0.11 -7.41
N LEU A 320 4.06 -0.78 -7.19
CA LEU A 320 4.82 -1.40 -8.27
C LEU A 320 4.08 -2.62 -8.79
N GLY A 321 4.14 -2.85 -10.10
CA GLY A 321 3.65 -4.07 -10.73
C GLY A 321 4.74 -5.15 -10.79
N ASP A 322 4.33 -6.40 -10.93
CA ASP A 322 5.26 -7.50 -11.16
C ASP A 322 5.92 -7.42 -12.53
N GLU A 323 7.24 -7.60 -12.57
CA GLU A 323 8.04 -7.56 -13.79
C GLU A 323 8.30 -8.95 -14.39
N TYR A 324 7.89 -10.04 -13.71
CA TYR A 324 7.93 -11.38 -14.28
C TYR A 324 6.80 -11.61 -15.30
N TYR A 325 7.06 -12.51 -16.25
CA TYR A 325 6.20 -12.79 -17.40
C TYR A 325 6.12 -14.28 -17.77
N ASP A 326 6.79 -15.14 -16.99
CA ASP A 326 6.90 -16.58 -17.18
C ASP A 326 6.04 -17.40 -16.20
N SER A 327 5.16 -16.75 -15.44
CA SER A 327 4.27 -17.44 -14.49
C SER A 327 3.31 -18.39 -15.21
N GLU A 328 3.24 -19.64 -14.75
CA GLU A 328 2.35 -20.70 -15.28
C GLU A 328 0.86 -20.31 -15.22
N VAL A 329 0.51 -19.34 -14.37
CA VAL A 329 -0.80 -18.70 -14.34
C VAL A 329 -0.79 -17.57 -15.39
N ALA A 330 -1.00 -17.94 -16.65
CA ALA A 330 -1.14 -16.97 -17.73
C ALA A 330 -2.45 -16.18 -17.54
N TYR A 331 -2.40 -15.10 -16.76
CA TYR A 331 -3.41 -14.04 -16.80
C TYR A 331 -3.25 -13.28 -18.12
N SER A 332 -3.63 -13.90 -19.23
CA SER A 332 -3.41 -13.35 -20.58
C SER A 332 -4.11 -12.02 -20.87
N ASP A 333 -4.87 -11.46 -19.93
CA ASP A 333 -5.68 -10.25 -20.09
C ASP A 333 -5.71 -9.33 -18.84
N PHE A 334 -4.72 -9.46 -17.93
CA PHE A 334 -4.65 -8.63 -16.72
C PHE A 334 -4.48 -7.14 -17.07
N TYR A 335 -3.50 -6.83 -17.93
CA TYR A 335 -3.28 -5.48 -18.47
C TYR A 335 -3.81 -5.40 -19.91
N PRO A 336 -4.78 -4.52 -20.21
CA PRO A 336 -5.16 -4.23 -21.59
C PRO A 336 -3.98 -3.57 -22.33
N LEU A 337 -3.58 -4.14 -23.48
CA LEU A 337 -2.42 -3.66 -24.24
C LEU A 337 -2.63 -2.29 -24.90
N ASP A 338 -3.88 -1.84 -25.02
CA ASP A 338 -4.27 -0.53 -25.56
C ASP A 338 -4.45 0.55 -24.48
N VAL A 339 -4.11 0.25 -23.23
CA VAL A 339 -4.23 1.15 -22.08
C VAL A 339 -2.92 1.15 -21.29
N GLU A 340 -2.41 2.35 -21.00
CA GLU A 340 -1.22 2.47 -20.17
C GLU A 340 -1.52 2.01 -18.73
N PRO A 341 -0.76 1.03 -18.17
CA PRO A 341 -0.89 0.63 -16.77
C PRO A 341 -0.71 1.83 -15.83
N TRP A 342 -1.25 1.80 -14.62
CA TRP A 342 -1.05 2.89 -13.67
C TRP A 342 0.24 2.70 -12.85
N GLU A 343 0.73 1.47 -12.75
CA GLU A 343 1.95 1.06 -12.06
C GLU A 343 3.17 1.71 -12.72
N SER A 344 4.05 2.32 -11.93
CA SER A 344 5.14 3.14 -12.49
C SER A 344 6.24 2.37 -13.22
N ASN A 345 6.38 1.06 -12.96
CA ASN A 345 7.46 0.22 -13.47
C ASN A 345 7.02 -0.74 -14.59
N LEU A 346 5.82 -0.58 -15.12
CA LEU A 346 5.35 -1.30 -16.32
C LEU A 346 4.87 -0.30 -17.36
N THR A 347 4.99 -0.63 -18.64
CA THR A 347 4.42 0.18 -19.73
C THR A 347 3.92 -0.68 -20.87
N THR A 348 2.85 -0.25 -21.55
CA THR A 348 2.39 -0.80 -22.83
C THR A 348 2.78 0.09 -24.01
N LEU A 349 3.57 1.15 -23.75
CA LEU A 349 3.95 2.20 -24.71
C LEU A 349 2.79 3.06 -25.24
N VAL A 350 1.63 3.02 -24.60
CA VAL A 350 0.46 3.83 -24.96
C VAL A 350 0.67 5.28 -24.53
N ASP A 351 1.26 5.47 -23.35
CA ASP A 351 1.59 6.78 -22.77
C ASP A 351 2.88 6.71 -21.95
N PHE A 352 3.96 6.27 -22.61
CA PHE A 352 5.27 6.07 -21.97
C PHE A 352 5.90 7.36 -21.40
N ASP A 353 5.45 8.53 -21.85
CA ASP A 353 5.90 9.83 -21.33
C ASP A 353 5.59 9.99 -19.83
N LYS A 354 4.58 9.29 -19.31
CA LYS A 354 4.21 9.29 -17.88
C LYS A 354 5.02 8.31 -17.01
N LYS A 355 5.92 7.54 -17.61
CA LYS A 355 6.67 6.46 -16.94
C LYS A 355 8.11 6.91 -16.68
N TRP A 356 9.08 6.02 -16.83
CA TRP A 356 10.51 6.31 -16.61
C TRP A 356 11.21 6.88 -17.83
N LYS A 357 10.48 7.35 -18.85
CA LYS A 357 11.10 7.89 -20.08
C LYS A 357 12.03 9.08 -19.80
N ASN A 358 11.68 9.92 -18.82
CA ASN A 358 12.51 11.04 -18.38
C ASN A 358 13.83 10.61 -17.70
N LEU A 359 13.95 9.34 -17.30
CA LEU A 359 15.16 8.76 -16.72
C LEU A 359 16.03 8.05 -17.76
N LEU A 360 15.49 7.75 -18.95
CA LEU A 360 16.22 7.05 -20.02
C LEU A 360 17.30 7.93 -20.64
N ASP A 361 18.43 7.31 -20.99
CA ASP A 361 19.39 7.93 -21.90
C ASP A 361 18.71 8.12 -23.28
N PRO A 362 18.78 9.33 -23.89
CA PRO A 362 18.17 9.62 -25.19
C PRO A 362 18.54 8.65 -26.32
N GLU A 363 19.71 8.01 -26.24
CA GLU A 363 20.20 7.06 -27.25
C GLU A 363 19.73 5.61 -26.98
N THR A 364 19.02 5.36 -25.87
CA THR A 364 18.52 4.02 -25.55
C THR A 364 17.44 3.58 -26.55
N PRO A 365 17.60 2.42 -27.22
CA PRO A 365 16.59 1.94 -28.17
C PRO A 365 15.29 1.56 -27.46
N ILE A 366 14.16 1.84 -28.12
CA ILE A 366 12.81 1.51 -27.64
C ILE A 366 12.08 0.69 -28.71
N PRO A 367 11.72 -0.59 -28.45
CA PRO A 367 12.10 -1.39 -27.28
C PRO A 367 13.61 -1.65 -27.20
N THR A 368 14.11 -1.86 -26.00
CA THR A 368 15.53 -2.17 -25.74
C THR A 368 15.78 -3.67 -25.97
N PRO A 369 16.78 -4.06 -26.79
CA PRO A 369 17.11 -5.46 -27.00
C PRO A 369 17.51 -6.16 -25.68
N ASN A 370 16.90 -7.31 -25.40
CA ASN A 370 17.23 -8.11 -24.22
C ASN A 370 18.46 -9.00 -24.50
N ASN A 371 19.65 -8.40 -24.46
CA ASN A 371 20.94 -9.07 -24.66
C ASN A 371 21.98 -8.56 -23.65
N ASP A 372 23.18 -9.15 -23.66
CA ASP A 372 24.23 -8.82 -22.68
C ASP A 372 24.68 -7.35 -22.73
N GLU A 373 24.59 -6.69 -23.88
CA GLU A 373 24.95 -5.27 -24.06
C GLU A 373 24.10 -4.34 -23.19
N PHE A 374 22.80 -4.65 -23.06
CA PHE A 374 21.84 -3.85 -22.31
C PHE A 374 21.54 -4.40 -20.90
N SER A 375 22.27 -5.43 -20.46
CA SER A 375 21.99 -6.15 -19.20
C SER A 375 21.99 -5.26 -17.93
N ASN A 376 22.72 -4.14 -17.95
CA ASN A 376 22.85 -3.22 -16.81
C ASN A 376 22.38 -1.80 -17.11
N VAL A 377 21.57 -1.59 -18.16
CA VAL A 377 21.01 -0.26 -18.46
C VAL A 377 19.55 -0.17 -18.06
N LEU A 378 19.12 1.04 -17.72
CA LEU A 378 17.70 1.39 -17.74
C LEU A 378 17.25 1.38 -19.20
N GLY A 379 16.20 0.62 -19.51
CA GLY A 379 15.69 0.44 -20.86
C GLY A 379 14.18 0.21 -20.89
N VAL A 380 13.72 -0.38 -21.97
CA VAL A 380 12.33 -0.74 -22.24
C VAL A 380 12.31 -2.18 -22.75
N PHE A 381 12.45 -3.13 -21.83
CA PHE A 381 12.61 -4.54 -22.15
C PHE A 381 11.24 -5.21 -22.26
N GLU A 382 10.97 -5.89 -23.38
CA GLU A 382 9.70 -6.60 -23.56
C GLU A 382 9.59 -7.78 -22.59
N GLY A 383 8.38 -7.97 -22.05
CA GLY A 383 8.06 -8.94 -21.01
C GLY A 383 7.90 -8.25 -19.64
N GLY A 384 6.72 -8.38 -19.04
CA GLY A 384 6.41 -7.90 -17.70
C GLY A 384 4.91 -8.00 -17.44
N GLY A 385 4.46 -7.81 -16.20
CA GLY A 385 3.04 -7.83 -15.86
C GLY A 385 2.35 -9.13 -16.30
N TYR A 386 3.02 -10.27 -16.11
CA TYR A 386 2.54 -11.61 -16.48
C TYR A 386 2.40 -11.87 -18.00
N ALA A 387 2.82 -10.92 -18.85
CA ALA A 387 2.76 -11.06 -20.31
C ALA A 387 4.15 -10.99 -20.95
N ALA A 388 4.48 -11.98 -21.76
CA ALA A 388 5.77 -12.04 -22.47
C ALA A 388 5.90 -11.03 -23.64
N LYS A 389 4.80 -10.41 -24.06
CA LYS A 389 4.74 -9.47 -25.20
C LYS A 389 3.79 -8.31 -24.93
N GLY A 390 4.08 -7.16 -25.52
CA GLY A 390 3.22 -5.96 -25.46
C GLY A 390 3.27 -5.19 -24.13
N ILE A 391 3.88 -5.76 -23.09
CA ILE A 391 4.20 -5.09 -21.83
C ILE A 391 5.71 -5.04 -21.69
N TYR A 392 6.23 -3.92 -21.18
CA TYR A 392 7.66 -3.66 -21.05
C TYR A 392 8.01 -3.28 -19.61
N ARG A 393 9.20 -3.69 -19.20
CA ARG A 393 9.80 -3.43 -17.89
C ARG A 393 11.08 -2.59 -18.02
N PRO A 394 11.50 -1.88 -16.95
CA PRO A 394 12.62 -0.93 -16.99
C PRO A 394 14.01 -1.56 -17.02
N ALA A 395 14.17 -2.80 -16.57
CA ALA A 395 15.47 -3.46 -16.48
C ALA A 395 15.38 -4.94 -16.83
N VAL A 396 16.51 -5.55 -17.20
CA VAL A 396 16.57 -7.01 -17.44
C VAL A 396 16.16 -7.78 -16.18
N ASP A 397 16.63 -7.33 -15.01
CA ASP A 397 16.29 -7.90 -13.69
C ASP A 397 16.03 -6.80 -12.66
N CYS A 398 15.17 -7.11 -11.70
CA CYS A 398 14.72 -6.24 -10.61
C CYS A 398 14.22 -7.12 -9.46
N LEU A 399 14.17 -6.61 -8.23
CA LEU A 399 13.42 -7.26 -7.14
C LEU A 399 11.93 -7.48 -7.45
N MET A 400 11.34 -6.72 -8.39
CA MET A 400 9.98 -6.97 -8.90
C MET A 400 9.92 -8.05 -9.99
N HIS A 401 11.07 -8.56 -10.46
CA HIS A 401 11.17 -9.61 -11.47
C HIS A 401 11.63 -10.92 -10.85
N THR A 402 12.83 -10.94 -10.25
CA THR A 402 13.43 -12.13 -9.65
C THR A 402 14.13 -11.82 -8.33
N PHE A 403 14.41 -12.87 -7.56
CA PHE A 403 15.19 -12.77 -6.31
C PHE A 403 16.68 -13.12 -6.49
N LYS A 404 17.21 -13.06 -7.72
CA LYS A 404 18.65 -13.28 -7.98
C LYS A 404 19.49 -12.13 -7.43
N GLY A 405 19.10 -10.89 -7.75
CA GLY A 405 19.70 -9.65 -7.25
C GLY A 405 19.22 -9.22 -5.86
N ASN A 406 19.67 -8.03 -5.42
CA ASN A 406 19.29 -7.38 -4.16
C ASN A 406 18.89 -5.91 -4.38
N THR A 407 18.47 -5.53 -5.58
CA THR A 407 18.25 -4.12 -5.92
C THR A 407 16.96 -3.95 -6.69
N PHE A 408 16.22 -2.90 -6.37
CA PHE A 408 15.23 -2.34 -7.27
C PHE A 408 15.94 -1.75 -8.50
N CYS A 409 15.30 -1.83 -9.65
CA CYS A 409 15.77 -1.13 -10.84
C CYS A 409 15.62 0.39 -10.62
N GLN A 410 16.19 1.19 -11.51
CA GLN A 410 16.20 2.64 -11.35
C GLN A 410 14.77 3.25 -11.36
N ALA A 411 13.86 2.71 -12.19
CA ALA A 411 12.47 3.17 -12.22
C ALA A 411 11.73 2.86 -10.91
N CYS A 412 11.83 1.62 -10.40
CA CYS A 412 11.26 1.24 -9.11
C CYS A 412 11.85 2.06 -7.96
N SER A 413 13.17 2.27 -7.95
CA SER A 413 13.83 3.09 -6.92
C SER A 413 13.33 4.54 -6.93
N ASN A 414 13.13 5.11 -8.13
CA ASN A 414 12.57 6.45 -8.27
C ASN A 414 11.11 6.52 -7.79
N ALA A 415 10.28 5.54 -8.13
CA ALA A 415 8.89 5.47 -7.69
C ALA A 415 8.76 5.31 -6.17
N ILE A 416 9.55 4.41 -5.56
CA ILE A 416 9.61 4.26 -4.10
C ILE A 416 10.02 5.59 -3.45
N LYS A 417 11.01 6.28 -3.99
CA LYS A 417 11.45 7.57 -3.45
C LYS A 417 10.35 8.63 -3.55
N GLN A 418 9.65 8.72 -4.68
CA GLN A 418 8.50 9.62 -4.82
C GLN A 418 7.41 9.33 -3.78
N MET A 419 7.16 8.06 -3.48
CA MET A 419 6.20 7.69 -2.44
C MET A 419 6.69 8.05 -1.03
N ILE A 420 7.97 7.84 -0.74
CA ILE A 420 8.58 8.29 0.53
C ILE A 420 8.40 9.80 0.69
N ASP A 421 8.71 10.57 -0.35
CA ASP A 421 8.60 12.03 -0.34
C ASP A 421 7.13 12.46 -0.20
N PHE A 422 6.18 11.77 -0.85
CA PHE A 422 4.74 12.04 -0.73
C PHE A 422 4.23 11.93 0.71
N TYR A 423 4.73 11.00 1.51
CA TYR A 423 4.34 10.87 2.91
C TYR A 423 5.12 11.80 3.86
N SER A 424 6.39 12.09 3.54
CA SER A 424 7.31 12.72 4.50
C SER A 424 7.61 14.20 4.28
N GLU A 425 7.26 14.79 3.12
CA GLU A 425 7.62 16.18 2.74
C GLU A 425 6.44 17.10 2.43
#